data_AF-A0A924LII0-F1
#
_entry.id   AF-A0A924LII0-F1
#
_cell.length_a   1.000
_cell.length_b   1.000
_cell.length_c   1.000
_cell.angle_alpha   90.00
_cell.angle_beta   90.00
_cell.angle_gamma   90.00
#
_symmetry.space_group_name_H-M   'P 1'
#
loop_
_entity.id
_entity.type
_entity.pdbx_description
1 polymer ?
#
loop_
_entity_poly.entity_id
_entity_poly.type
_entity_poly.pdbx_seq_one_letter_code
_entity_poly.pdbx_strand_id
1 'polypeptide(L)'
;MLAIGHSAGGHLAAMLLARDWAAQGLPADLVYAALPISGLFDLPPLCQTHVNDALGMDAIVARSLSPMFMPSPHRPMHAVVGADEGVEYARQSRELAAAWGGNWETCAGRHHFDIVGELANPASRLVAIACDLAHDHRD
;
A
#
# COMPACT_ATOMS: atom_id res chain seq x y z
N MET A 1 -14.37 2.47 -4.43
CA MET A 1 -14.06 2.69 -3.00
C MET A 1 -12.58 2.99 -2.84
N LEU A 2 -12.21 3.77 -1.82
CA LEU A 2 -10.82 3.96 -1.39
C LEU A 2 -10.42 2.79 -0.50
N ALA A 3 -9.32 2.10 -0.83
CA ALA A 3 -8.75 1.05 0.02
C ALA A 3 -7.65 1.63 0.93
N ILE A 4 -7.80 1.50 2.24
CA ILE A 4 -6.80 1.90 3.23
C ILE A 4 -6.40 0.66 4.02
N GLY A 5 -5.10 0.48 4.24
CA GLY A 5 -4.63 -0.66 5.02
C GLY A 5 -3.26 -0.43 5.61
N HIS A 6 -3.00 -1.06 6.75
CA HIS A 6 -1.74 -0.96 7.48
C HIS A 6 -0.96 -2.28 7.47
N SER A 7 0.37 -2.22 7.32
CA SER A 7 1.25 -3.39 7.31
C SER A 7 0.86 -4.39 6.20
N ALA A 8 0.56 -5.64 6.55
CA ALA A 8 -0.01 -6.61 5.61
C ALA A 8 -1.32 -6.10 4.96
N GLY A 9 -2.12 -5.30 5.66
CA GLY A 9 -3.27 -4.61 5.09
C GLY A 9 -2.89 -3.55 4.05
N GLY A 10 -1.74 -2.89 4.20
CA GLY A 10 -1.22 -1.93 3.21
C GLY A 10 -0.82 -2.62 1.91
N HIS A 11 -0.18 -3.80 2.03
CA HIS A 11 0.04 -4.68 0.89
C HIS A 11 -1.27 -5.04 0.19
N LEU A 12 -2.28 -5.48 0.94
CA LEU A 12 -3.59 -5.85 0.39
C LEU A 12 -4.32 -4.66 -0.25
N ALA A 13 -4.19 -3.45 0.29
CA ALA A 13 -4.75 -2.24 -0.31
C ALA A 13 -4.15 -1.98 -1.70
N ALA A 14 -2.83 -2.13 -1.86
CA ALA A 14 -2.17 -2.05 -3.16
C ALA A 14 -2.63 -3.17 -4.10
N MET A 15 -2.75 -4.41 -3.61
CA MET A 15 -3.27 -5.53 -4.40
C MET A 15 -4.70 -5.29 -4.89
N LEU A 16 -5.58 -4.76 -4.03
CA LEU A 16 -6.96 -4.42 -4.37
C LEU A 16 -7.02 -3.33 -5.46
N LEU A 17 -6.12 -2.34 -5.42
CA LEU A 17 -6.02 -1.31 -6.45
C LEU A 17 -5.59 -1.87 -7.80
N ALA A 18 -4.63 -2.81 -7.79
CA ALA A 18 -4.08 -3.48 -8.97
C ALA A 18 -5.02 -4.52 -9.59
N ARG A 19 -6.15 -4.85 -8.96
CA ARG A 19 -7.05 -5.87 -9.50
C ARG A 19 -7.87 -5.35 -10.68
N ASP A 20 -8.00 -6.23 -11.67
CA ASP A 20 -8.97 -6.11 -12.74
C ASP A 20 -10.34 -6.57 -12.24
N TRP A 21 -11.09 -5.62 -11.69
CA TRP A 21 -12.44 -5.86 -11.17
C TRP A 21 -13.46 -6.12 -12.29
N ALA A 22 -13.24 -5.57 -13.49
CA ALA A 22 -14.13 -5.80 -14.63
C ALA A 22 -14.08 -7.26 -15.07
N ALA A 23 -12.90 -7.89 -15.07
CA ALA A 23 -12.75 -9.33 -15.30
C ALA A 23 -13.45 -10.20 -14.22
N GLN A 24 -13.79 -9.63 -13.07
CA GLN A 24 -14.56 -10.28 -12.00
C GLN A 24 -16.07 -9.96 -12.06
N GLY A 25 -16.54 -9.27 -13.12
CA GLY A 25 -17.95 -8.87 -13.26
C GLY A 25 -18.37 -7.73 -12.32
N LEU A 26 -17.40 -6.96 -11.81
CA LEU A 26 -17.61 -5.83 -10.91
C LEU A 26 -17.27 -4.51 -11.62
N PRO A 27 -17.70 -3.35 -11.09
CA PRO A 27 -17.31 -2.05 -11.64
C PRO A 27 -15.78 -1.95 -11.77
N ALA A 28 -15.29 -1.47 -12.91
CA ALA A 28 -13.85 -1.39 -13.17
C ALA A 28 -13.12 -0.54 -12.12
N ASP A 29 -13.79 0.48 -11.62
CA ASP A 29 -13.38 1.44 -10.59
C ASP A 29 -13.85 1.06 -9.18
N LEU A 30 -14.23 -0.21 -8.95
CA LEU A 30 -14.66 -0.69 -7.63
C LEU A 30 -13.66 -0.33 -6.54
N VAL A 31 -12.37 -0.40 -6.84
CA VAL A 31 -11.30 0.23 -6.04
C VAL A 31 -10.65 1.30 -6.89
N TYR A 32 -10.98 2.56 -6.61
CA TYR A 32 -10.55 3.70 -7.42
C TYR A 32 -9.24 4.32 -6.93
N ALA A 33 -8.88 4.13 -5.67
CA ALA A 33 -7.65 4.65 -5.07
C ALA A 33 -7.19 3.77 -3.89
N ALA A 34 -5.92 3.90 -3.51
CA ALA A 34 -5.39 3.27 -2.31
C ALA A 34 -4.48 4.17 -1.47
N LEU A 35 -4.55 3.97 -0.15
CA LEU A 35 -3.63 4.51 0.85
C LEU A 35 -2.97 3.34 1.60
N PRO A 36 -1.88 2.76 1.06
CA PRO A 36 -1.07 1.78 1.76
C PRO A 36 -0.27 2.44 2.88
N ILE A 37 -0.40 1.94 4.11
CA ILE A 37 0.32 2.44 5.28
C ILE A 37 1.31 1.37 5.73
N SER A 38 2.61 1.68 5.73
CA SER A 38 3.69 0.79 6.20
C SER A 38 3.62 -0.61 5.56
N GLY A 39 3.21 -0.69 4.30
CA GLY A 39 3.09 -1.95 3.56
C GLY A 39 4.42 -2.44 3.00
N LEU A 40 4.44 -3.72 2.61
CA LEU A 40 5.51 -4.32 1.81
C LEU A 40 4.97 -4.69 0.44
N PHE A 41 5.74 -4.42 -0.60
CA PHE A 41 5.33 -4.51 -2.00
C PHE A 41 6.26 -5.37 -2.85
N ASP A 42 7.43 -5.71 -2.30
CA ASP A 42 8.44 -6.63 -2.82
C ASP A 42 8.69 -7.71 -1.76
N LEU A 43 8.01 -8.85 -1.93
CA LEU A 43 7.97 -9.96 -0.97
C LEU A 43 9.10 -10.99 -1.08
N PRO A 44 9.79 -11.23 -2.22
CA PRO A 44 10.89 -12.20 -2.29
C PRO A 44 11.93 -12.13 -1.15
N PRO A 45 12.33 -10.95 -0.63
CA PRO A 45 13.22 -10.89 0.53
C PRO A 45 12.62 -11.52 1.80
N LEU A 46 11.29 -11.48 1.96
CA LEU A 46 10.61 -12.05 3.14
C LEU A 46 10.70 -13.57 3.19
N CYS A 47 10.90 -14.25 2.07
CA CYS A 47 11.02 -15.71 2.01
C CYS A 47 12.16 -16.24 2.90
N GLN A 48 13.15 -15.41 3.23
CA GLN A 48 14.29 -15.75 4.08
C GLN A 48 14.14 -15.28 5.54
N THR A 49 12.94 -14.84 5.93
CA THR A 49 12.65 -14.33 7.28
C THR A 49 11.64 -15.21 7.99
N HIS A 50 11.59 -15.11 9.33
CA HIS A 50 10.61 -15.82 10.16
C HIS A 50 9.14 -15.50 9.82
N VAL A 51 8.86 -14.38 9.16
CA VAL A 51 7.51 -14.07 8.66
C VAL A 51 7.02 -15.15 7.71
N ASN A 52 7.92 -15.75 6.94
CA ASN A 52 7.58 -16.79 5.98
C ASN A 52 7.27 -18.14 6.63
N ASP A 53 7.58 -18.35 7.92
CA ASP A 53 7.23 -19.56 8.64
C ASP A 53 5.69 -19.75 8.68
N ALA A 54 4.94 -18.64 8.69
CA ALA A 54 3.48 -18.62 8.63
C ALA A 54 2.93 -18.57 7.20
N LEU A 55 3.63 -17.91 6.27
CA LEU A 55 3.14 -17.67 4.91
C LEU A 55 3.48 -18.80 3.92
N GLY A 56 4.56 -19.55 4.16
CA GLY A 56 4.97 -20.69 3.34
C GLY A 56 5.25 -20.34 1.88
N MET A 57 5.66 -19.11 1.59
CA MET A 57 5.89 -18.66 0.21
C MET A 57 7.25 -19.15 -0.30
N ASP A 58 7.26 -19.66 -1.52
CA ASP A 58 8.48 -19.72 -2.32
C ASP A 58 8.71 -18.40 -3.08
N ALA A 59 9.85 -18.27 -3.75
CA ALA A 59 10.19 -17.06 -4.49
C ALA A 59 9.24 -16.76 -5.67
N ILE A 60 8.62 -17.79 -6.25
CA ILE A 60 7.67 -17.64 -7.37
C ILE A 60 6.36 -17.05 -6.85
N VAL A 61 5.83 -17.63 -5.77
CA VAL A 61 4.63 -17.15 -5.08
C VAL A 61 4.85 -15.74 -4.58
N ALA A 62 5.95 -15.49 -3.86
CA ALA A 62 6.27 -14.16 -3.34
C ALA A 62 6.35 -13.11 -4.45
N ARG A 63 7.01 -13.43 -5.58
CA ARG A 63 7.06 -12.53 -6.74
C ARG A 63 5.68 -12.28 -7.33
N SER A 64 4.87 -13.32 -7.52
CA SER A 64 3.51 -13.19 -8.08
C SER A 64 2.55 -12.40 -7.19
N LEU A 65 2.79 -12.41 -5.88
CA LEU A 65 2.03 -11.66 -4.90
C LEU A 65 2.60 -10.27 -4.64
N SER A 66 3.69 -9.84 -5.29
CA SER A 66 4.31 -8.55 -5.03
C SER A 66 3.76 -7.45 -5.96
N PRO A 67 3.06 -6.42 -5.43
CA PRO A 67 2.64 -5.25 -6.20
C PRO A 67 3.75 -4.61 -7.04
N MET A 68 5.00 -4.64 -6.57
CA MET A 68 6.16 -4.11 -7.27
C MET A 68 6.37 -4.69 -8.68
N PHE A 69 5.91 -5.91 -8.93
CA PHE A 69 6.06 -6.59 -10.22
C PHE A 69 4.76 -6.63 -11.03
N MET A 70 3.70 -5.95 -10.56
CA MET A 70 2.44 -5.85 -11.29
C MET A 70 2.43 -4.63 -12.22
N PRO A 71 1.68 -4.68 -13.34
CA PRO A 71 1.43 -3.50 -14.14
C PRO A 71 0.83 -2.36 -13.29
N SER A 72 1.18 -1.11 -13.62
CA SER A 72 0.56 0.03 -12.94
C SER A 72 -0.96 0.00 -13.14
N PRO A 73 -1.76 0.18 -12.08
CA PRO A 73 -3.20 0.29 -12.21
C PRO A 73 -3.65 1.59 -12.87
N HIS A 74 -2.76 2.58 -13.06
CA HIS A 74 -3.08 3.92 -13.52
C HIS A 74 -4.21 4.59 -12.70
N ARG A 75 -4.16 4.38 -11.38
CA ARG A 75 -5.13 4.91 -10.40
C ARG A 75 -4.40 5.60 -9.24
N PRO A 76 -5.03 6.60 -8.60
CA PRO A 76 -4.42 7.30 -7.47
C PRO A 76 -3.96 6.37 -6.35
N MET A 77 -2.70 6.55 -5.93
CA MET A 77 -2.14 5.86 -4.77
C MET A 77 -1.23 6.83 -4.02
N HIS A 78 -1.32 6.80 -2.69
CA HIS A 78 -0.37 7.48 -1.82
C HIS A 78 0.11 6.51 -0.74
N ALA A 79 1.37 6.10 -0.78
CA ALA A 79 1.95 5.23 0.24
C ALA A 79 2.55 6.05 1.40
N VAL A 80 2.22 5.72 2.64
CA VAL A 80 2.75 6.42 3.82
C VAL A 80 3.45 5.43 4.75
N VAL A 81 4.62 5.79 5.27
CA VAL A 81 5.40 4.94 6.18
C VAL A 81 5.87 5.75 7.39
N GLY A 82 5.97 5.17 8.57
CA GLY A 82 6.57 5.84 9.73
C GLY A 82 8.04 6.15 9.47
N ALA A 83 8.49 7.35 9.84
CA ALA A 83 9.89 7.75 9.66
C ALA A 83 10.86 6.91 10.50
N ASP A 84 10.39 6.34 11.62
CA ASP A 84 11.19 5.55 12.56
C ASP A 84 11.08 4.03 12.28
N GLU A 85 10.64 3.66 11.07
CA GLU A 85 10.55 2.27 10.62
C GLU A 85 11.83 1.76 9.92
N GLY A 86 11.89 0.45 9.70
CA GLY A 86 12.98 -0.17 8.94
C GLY A 86 13.07 0.36 7.51
N VAL A 87 14.30 0.48 7.00
CA VAL A 87 14.60 1.09 5.69
C VAL A 87 13.87 0.46 4.51
N GLU A 88 13.53 -0.83 4.61
CA GLU A 88 12.79 -1.55 3.56
C GLU A 88 11.37 -1.04 3.37
N TYR A 89 10.67 -0.61 4.43
CA TYR A 89 9.32 -0.06 4.28
C TYR A 89 9.33 1.24 3.45
N ALA A 90 10.29 2.13 3.73
CA ALA A 90 10.44 3.37 2.98
C ALA A 90 10.94 3.14 1.54
N ARG A 91 11.91 2.23 1.36
CA ARG A 91 12.42 1.86 0.03
C ARG A 91 11.28 1.32 -0.85
N GLN A 92 10.53 0.34 -0.35
CA GLN A 92 9.47 -0.31 -1.13
C GLN A 92 8.29 0.64 -1.38
N SER A 93 7.91 1.49 -0.43
CA SER A 93 6.87 2.51 -0.63
C SER A 93 7.23 3.51 -1.73
N ARG A 94 8.48 4.01 -1.71
CA ARG A 94 9.00 4.91 -2.75
C ARG A 94 9.03 4.25 -4.12
N GLU A 95 9.57 3.03 -4.20
CA GLU A 95 9.70 2.32 -5.47
C GLU A 95 8.35 1.97 -6.08
N LEU A 96 7.37 1.56 -5.26
CA LEU A 96 6.02 1.28 -5.75
C LEU A 96 5.36 2.56 -6.28
N ALA A 97 5.46 3.66 -5.53
CA ALA A 97 4.94 4.95 -5.97
C ALA A 97 5.58 5.39 -7.30
N ALA A 98 6.89 5.23 -7.45
CA ALA A 98 7.58 5.52 -8.71
C ALA A 98 7.12 4.61 -9.86
N ALA A 99 6.97 3.30 -9.61
CA ALA A 99 6.55 2.33 -10.63
C ALA A 99 5.10 2.54 -11.08
N TRP A 100 4.22 2.97 -10.17
CA TRP A 100 2.80 3.14 -10.45
C TRP A 100 2.41 4.58 -10.80
N GLY A 101 3.31 5.55 -10.65
CA GLY A 101 3.02 6.97 -10.85
C GLY A 101 2.19 7.59 -9.72
N GLY A 102 2.34 7.06 -8.49
CA GLY A 102 1.70 7.56 -7.28
C GLY A 102 2.62 8.42 -6.41
N ASN A 103 2.13 8.78 -5.22
CA ASN A 103 2.87 9.53 -4.22
C ASN A 103 3.36 8.64 -3.08
N TRP A 104 4.38 9.10 -2.37
CA TRP A 104 4.78 8.51 -1.10
C TRP A 104 5.36 9.57 -0.16
N GLU A 105 5.21 9.37 1.15
CA GLU A 105 5.87 10.20 2.16
C GLU A 105 6.14 9.43 3.46
N THR A 106 7.05 9.96 4.28
CA THR A 106 7.28 9.47 5.64
C THR A 106 6.47 10.29 6.66
N CYS A 107 5.97 9.64 7.70
CA CYS A 107 5.29 10.27 8.83
C CYS A 107 6.28 10.44 9.99
N ALA A 108 6.69 11.70 10.23
CA ALA A 108 7.70 12.03 11.25
C ALA A 108 7.23 11.65 12.67
N GLY A 109 8.14 11.09 13.47
CA GLY A 109 7.88 10.71 14.86
C GLY A 109 6.89 9.54 15.02
N ARG A 110 6.67 8.79 13.94
CA ARG A 110 5.85 7.58 13.93
C ARG A 110 6.68 6.38 13.56
N HIS A 111 6.36 5.27 14.21
CA HIS A 111 6.90 3.95 13.94
C HIS A 111 5.79 3.00 13.47
N HIS A 112 6.15 1.77 13.15
CA HIS A 112 5.26 0.80 12.50
C HIS A 112 3.93 0.58 13.26
N PHE A 113 3.93 0.65 14.60
CA PHE A 113 2.77 0.28 15.40
C PHE A 113 1.81 1.42 15.73
N ASP A 114 2.25 2.68 15.68
CA ASP A 114 1.44 3.83 16.10
C ASP A 114 0.97 4.71 14.94
N ILE A 115 1.62 4.63 13.77
CA ILE A 115 1.25 5.40 12.58
C ILE A 115 -0.23 5.24 12.21
N VAL A 116 -0.79 4.03 12.34
CA VAL A 116 -2.22 3.79 12.05
C VAL A 116 -3.14 4.59 12.97
N GLY A 117 -2.68 4.95 14.17
CA GLY A 117 -3.38 5.83 15.10
C GLY A 117 -3.61 7.24 14.55
N GLU A 118 -2.83 7.69 13.57
CA GLU A 118 -3.06 8.98 12.90
C GLU A 118 -4.43 9.05 12.22
N LEU A 119 -5.01 7.91 11.82
CA LEU A 119 -6.37 7.86 11.25
C LEU A 119 -7.45 8.25 12.27
N ALA A 120 -7.18 8.18 13.57
CA ALA A 120 -8.12 8.61 14.61
C ALA A 120 -8.09 10.12 14.86
N ASN A 121 -7.13 10.85 14.31
CA ASN A 121 -7.02 12.30 14.43
C ASN A 121 -7.45 12.96 13.11
N PRO A 122 -8.63 13.62 13.04
CA PRO A 122 -9.09 14.27 11.82
C PRO A 122 -8.16 15.35 11.26
N ALA A 123 -7.28 15.92 12.10
CA ALA A 123 -6.31 16.93 11.70
C ALA A 123 -4.96 16.33 11.26
N SER A 124 -4.81 15.01 11.25
CA SER A 124 -3.55 14.38 10.83
C SER A 124 -3.31 14.52 9.33
N ARG A 125 -2.04 14.50 8.95
CA ARG A 125 -1.63 14.45 7.55
C ARG A 125 -2.19 13.20 6.84
N LEU A 126 -2.28 12.08 7.56
CA LEU A 126 -2.77 10.82 7.01
C LEU A 126 -4.27 10.88 6.66
N VAL A 127 -5.08 11.54 7.50
CA VAL A 127 -6.50 11.79 7.19
C VAL A 127 -6.65 12.76 6.03
N ALA A 128 -5.83 13.82 5.95
CA ALA A 128 -5.86 14.75 4.82
C ALA A 128 -5.61 14.02 3.48
N ILE A 129 -4.61 13.13 3.43
CA ILE A 129 -4.33 12.30 2.24
C ILE A 129 -5.52 11.41 1.89
N ALA A 130 -6.14 10.78 2.88
CA ALA A 130 -7.31 9.92 2.65
C ALA A 130 -8.49 10.73 2.09
N CYS A 131 -8.70 11.96 2.57
CA CYS A 131 -9.72 12.87 2.03
C CYS A 131 -9.41 13.29 0.59
N ASP A 132 -8.17 13.66 0.28
CA ASP A 132 -7.75 14.04 -1.09
C ASP A 132 -8.03 12.88 -2.07
N LEU A 133 -7.58 11.67 -1.74
CA LEU A 133 -7.83 10.47 -2.56
C LEU A 133 -9.33 10.14 -2.71
N ALA A 134 -10.16 10.46 -1.71
CA ALA A 134 -11.60 10.23 -1.76
C ALA A 134 -12.34 11.29 -2.58
N HIS A 135 -11.80 12.50 -2.69
CA HIS A 135 -12.36 13.59 -3.50
C HIS A 135 -12.03 13.43 -4.99
N ASP A 136 -10.80 13.03 -5.33
CA ASP A 136 -10.33 12.85 -6.72
C ASP A 136 -11.18 11.88 -7.57
N HIS A 137 -12.03 11.07 -6.95
CA HIS A 137 -12.96 10.17 -7.65
C HIS A 137 -14.33 10.78 -7.94
N ARG A 138 -14.71 11.88 -7.27
CA ARG A 138 -16.05 12.47 -7.38
C ARG A 138 -16.18 13.50 -8.49
N ASP A 139 -15.06 13.88 -9.10
CA ASP A 139 -14.96 14.80 -10.24
C ASP A 139 -14.75 14.04 -11.56
#